data_AF-A0A2S9G9A1-F1
#
_entry.id   AF-A0A2S9G9A1-F1
#
_cell.length_a   1.000
_cell.length_b   1.000
_cell.length_c   1.000
_cell.angle_alpha   90.00
_cell.angle_beta   90.00
_cell.angle_gamma   90.00
#
_symmetry.space_group_name_H-M   'P 1'
#
loop_
_entity.id
_entity.type
_entity.pdbx_description
1 polymer ?
#
loop_
_entity_poly.entity_id
_entity_poly.type
_entity_poly.pdbx_seq_one_letter_code
_entity_poly.pdbx_strand_id
1 'polypeptide(L)'
;CSPAASAAGLARLGAAELAGTPIGRLRAAGRRTVALAAALLAARPFLVLDGPDEYAPPEALASWLQEATADGAAVVVTAATNSPL
;
A
#
# COMPACT_ATOMS: atom_id res chain seq x y z
N CYS A 1 13.12 -2.56 -5.91
CA CYS A 1 12.60 -1.18 -6.03
C CYS A 1 13.74 -0.18 -5.86
N SER A 2 13.78 0.84 -6.72
CA SER A 2 14.68 1.99 -6.52
C SER A 2 14.09 2.95 -5.46
N PRO A 3 14.91 3.83 -4.86
CA PRO A 3 14.40 4.87 -3.96
C PRO A 3 13.31 5.76 -4.60
N ALA A 4 13.45 6.05 -5.89
CA ALA A 4 12.46 6.81 -6.66
C ALA A 4 11.13 6.06 -6.78
N ALA A 5 11.16 4.75 -7.06
CA ALA A 5 9.96 3.92 -7.11
C ALA A 5 9.26 3.83 -5.74
N SER A 6 10.03 3.73 -4.65
CA SER A 6 9.50 3.74 -3.30
C SER A 6 8.83 5.07 -2.96
N ALA A 7 9.46 6.20 -3.29
CA ALA A 7 8.88 7.53 -3.07
C ALA A 7 7.61 7.75 -3.90
N ALA A 8 7.59 7.30 -5.16
CA ALA A 8 6.40 7.37 -6.01
C ALA A 8 5.25 6.49 -5.47
N GLY A 9 5.55 5.28 -5.00
CA GLY A 9 4.56 4.40 -4.36
C GLY A 9 3.96 5.02 -3.10
N LEU A 10 4.78 5.65 -2.25
CA LEU A 10 4.30 6.39 -1.09
C LEU A 10 3.44 7.60 -1.48
N ALA A 11 3.86 8.34 -2.50
CA ALA A 11 3.08 9.47 -3.02
C ALA A 11 1.71 9.04 -3.57
N ARG A 12 1.64 7.88 -4.25
CA ARG A 12 0.39 7.29 -4.73
C ARG A 12 -0.58 6.98 -3.57
N LEU A 13 -0.06 6.58 -2.41
CA LEU A 13 -0.86 6.35 -1.20
C LEU A 13 -1.11 7.63 -0.38
N GLY A 14 -0.79 8.82 -0.90
CA GLY A 14 -0.96 10.08 -0.18
C GLY A 14 -0.01 10.29 0.99
N ALA A 15 1.12 9.58 1.01
CA ALA A 15 2.07 9.52 2.13
C ALA A 15 3.50 9.93 1.71
N ALA A 16 3.61 10.87 0.78
CA ALA A 16 4.88 11.33 0.24
C ALA A 16 5.83 11.90 1.32
N GLU A 17 5.27 12.50 2.37
CA GLU A 17 5.99 13.06 3.51
C GLU A 17 6.70 12.01 4.36
N LEU A 18 6.32 10.74 4.24
CA LEU A 18 7.02 9.64 4.92
C LEU A 18 8.35 9.32 4.22
N ALA A 19 8.55 9.74 2.97
CA ALA A 19 9.79 9.52 2.25
C ALA A 19 10.97 10.20 2.97
N GLY A 20 12.04 9.43 3.20
CA GLY A 20 13.24 9.92 3.89
C GLY A 20 13.16 9.90 5.42
N THR A 21 11.99 9.64 6.01
CA THR A 21 11.90 9.42 7.47
C THR A 21 12.34 7.99 7.81
N PRO A 22 13.31 7.79 8.72
CA PRO A 22 13.69 6.45 9.16
C PRO A 22 12.51 5.69 9.76
N ILE A 23 12.35 4.41 9.42
CA ILE A 23 11.22 3.57 9.88
C ILE A 23 11.05 3.61 11.41
N GLY A 24 12.15 3.60 12.16
CA GLY A 24 12.14 3.66 13.63
C GLY A 24 11.60 4.98 14.21
N ARG A 25 11.46 6.04 13.41
CA ARG A 25 10.89 7.34 13.80
C ARG A 25 9.44 7.53 13.36
N LEU A 26 8.89 6.61 12.56
CA LEU A 26 7.51 6.67 12.12
C LEU A 26 6.56 6.26 13.24
N ARG A 27 5.40 6.93 13.34
CA ARG A 27 4.28 6.46 14.17
C ARG A 27 3.71 5.16 13.59
N ALA A 28 2.90 4.45 14.39
CA ALA A 28 2.31 3.17 14.00
C ALA A 28 1.58 3.23 12.65
N ALA A 29 0.74 4.26 12.42
CA ALA A 29 0.05 4.47 11.15
C ALA A 29 1.03 4.60 9.97
N GLY A 30 2.04 5.49 10.07
CA GLY A 30 3.03 5.67 9.01
C GLY A 30 3.86 4.40 8.73
N ARG A 31 4.15 3.59 9.76
CA ARG A 31 4.81 2.28 9.55
C ARG A 31 3.94 1.32 8.74
N ARG A 32 2.62 1.31 8.97
CA ARG A 32 1.68 0.48 8.20
C ARG A 32 1.56 0.95 6.76
N THR A 33 1.47 2.27 6.51
CA THR A 33 1.46 2.82 5.16
C THR A 33 2.74 2.48 4.39
N VAL A 34 3.92 2.57 5.03
CA VAL A 34 5.19 2.15 4.42
C VAL A 34 5.23 0.65 4.15
N ALA A 35 4.72 -0.18 5.07
CA ALA A 35 4.64 -1.63 4.87
C ALA A 35 3.70 -2.00 3.72
N LEU A 36 2.55 -1.33 3.62
CA LEU A 36 1.59 -1.49 2.51
C LEU A 36 2.24 -1.11 1.18
N ALA A 37 2.90 0.05 1.09
CA ALA A 37 3.64 0.46 -0.10
C ALA A 37 4.70 -0.58 -0.50
N ALA A 38 5.46 -1.09 0.46
CA ALA A 38 6.47 -2.12 0.22
C ALA A 38 5.87 -3.43 -0.30
N ALA A 39 4.73 -3.86 0.26
CA ALA A 39 4.04 -5.07 -0.17
C ALA A 39 3.53 -4.95 -1.62
N LEU A 40 2.89 -3.83 -1.96
CA LEU A 40 2.35 -3.58 -3.29
C LEU A 40 3.46 -3.41 -4.34
N LEU A 41 4.53 -2.67 -4.01
CA LEU A 41 5.69 -2.48 -4.91
C LEU A 41 6.49 -3.76 -5.15
N ALA A 42 6.39 -4.75 -4.27
CA ALA A 42 7.09 -6.02 -4.44
C ALA A 42 6.51 -6.87 -5.59
N ALA A 43 5.34 -6.49 -6.14
CA ALA A 43 4.69 -7.14 -7.29
C ALA A 43 4.66 -8.67 -7.15
N ARG A 44 4.25 -9.15 -5.96
CA ARG A 44 4.20 -10.58 -5.65
C ARG A 44 2.98 -11.20 -6.34
N PRO A 45 3.07 -12.46 -6.81
CA PRO A 45 1.95 -13.15 -7.44
C PRO A 45 0.81 -13.49 -6.46
N PHE A 46 1.05 -13.36 -5.15
CA PHE A 46 0.06 -13.54 -4.10
C PHE A 46 0.19 -12.43 -3.06
N LEU A 47 -0.92 -11.75 -2.75
CA LEU A 47 -1.01 -10.65 -1.80
C LEU A 47 -2.14 -10.91 -0.81
N VAL A 48 -1.85 -10.77 0.48
CA VAL A 48 -2.85 -10.81 1.56
C VAL A 48 -2.72 -9.54 2.36
N LEU A 49 -3.78 -8.74 2.40
CA LEU A 49 -3.81 -7.44 3.05
C LEU A 49 -4.93 -7.42 4.10
N ASP A 50 -4.59 -7.00 5.31
CA ASP A 50 -5.54 -6.92 6.43
C ASP A 50 -5.92 -5.45 6.69
N GLY A 51 -7.16 -5.07 6.38
CA GLY A 51 -7.67 -3.69 6.54
C GLY A 51 -6.84 -2.58 5.86
N PRO A 52 -6.39 -2.72 4.61
CA PRO A 52 -5.47 -1.76 3.98
C PRO A 52 -6.06 -0.36 3.75
N ASP A 53 -7.39 -0.21 3.72
CA ASP A 53 -8.11 1.08 3.68
C ASP A 53 -7.96 1.91 4.96
N GLU A 54 -7.58 1.32 6.09
CA GLU A 54 -7.35 2.06 7.33
C GLU A 54 -6.12 2.99 7.22
N TYR A 55 -5.20 2.72 6.29
CA TYR A 55 -3.90 3.42 6.19
C TYR A 55 -3.63 4.02 4.80
N ALA A 56 -4.55 3.91 3.87
CA ALA A 56 -4.41 4.39 2.49
C ALA A 56 -5.74 4.86 1.90
N PRO A 57 -5.71 5.84 0.97
CA PRO A 57 -6.89 6.26 0.24
C PRO A 57 -7.52 5.09 -0.54
N PRO A 58 -8.83 4.82 -0.39
CA PRO A 58 -9.49 3.68 -1.03
C PRO A 58 -9.34 3.65 -2.55
N GLU A 59 -9.42 4.82 -3.21
CA GLU A 59 -9.35 4.93 -4.67
C GLU A 59 -7.96 4.55 -5.19
N ALA A 60 -6.92 5.02 -4.49
CA ALA A 60 -5.53 4.69 -4.82
C ALA A 60 -5.26 3.19 -4.64
N LEU A 61 -5.82 2.60 -3.58
CA LEU A 61 -5.68 1.18 -3.31
C LEU A 61 -6.44 0.34 -4.33
N ALA A 62 -7.71 0.64 -4.61
CA ALA A 62 -8.52 -0.07 -5.58
C ALA A 62 -7.84 -0.11 -6.96
N SER A 63 -7.32 1.02 -7.42
CA SER A 63 -6.55 1.09 -8.66
C SER A 63 -5.31 0.18 -8.65
N TRP A 64 -4.58 0.11 -7.53
CA TRP A 64 -3.37 -0.73 -7.44
C TRP A 64 -3.71 -2.22 -7.36
N LEU A 65 -4.79 -2.59 -6.67
CA LEU A 65 -5.26 -3.97 -6.61
C LEU A 65 -5.79 -4.44 -7.98
N GLN A 66 -6.45 -3.56 -8.73
CA GLN A 66 -6.86 -3.83 -10.11
C GLN A 66 -5.65 -4.05 -11.03
N GLU A 67 -4.62 -3.22 -10.93
CA GLU A 67 -3.37 -3.43 -11.67
C GLU A 67 -2.70 -4.76 -11.29
N ALA A 68 -2.59 -5.06 -9.99
CA ALA A 68 -1.97 -6.30 -9.52
C ALA A 68 -2.72 -7.54 -10.03
N THR A 69 -4.05 -7.52 -10.02
CA THR A 69 -4.88 -8.62 -10.54
C THR A 69 -4.83 -8.72 -12.06
N ALA A 70 -4.77 -7.59 -12.78
CA ALA A 70 -4.57 -7.56 -14.23
C ALA A 70 -3.21 -8.16 -14.63
N ASP A 71 -2.18 -7.96 -13.80
CA ASP A 71 -0.85 -8.55 -13.95
C ASP A 71 -0.79 -10.03 -13.51
N GLY A 72 -1.92 -10.60 -13.08
CA GLY A 72 -2.05 -12.02 -12.75
C GLY A 72 -1.81 -12.38 -11.28
N ALA A 73 -1.74 -11.39 -10.38
CA ALA A 73 -1.64 -11.67 -8.95
C ALA A 73 -2.98 -12.11 -8.36
N ALA A 74 -2.94 -13.08 -7.44
CA ALA A 74 -4.05 -13.42 -6.58
C ALA A 74 -4.03 -12.54 -5.33
N VAL A 75 -5.13 -11.83 -5.08
CA VAL A 75 -5.25 -10.84 -4.00
C VAL A 75 -6.37 -11.23 -3.04
N VAL A 76 -6.07 -11.25 -1.74
CA VAL A 76 -7.04 -11.38 -0.66
C VAL A 76 -6.97 -10.12 0.21
N VAL A 77 -8.11 -9.47 0.39
CA VAL A 77 -8.23 -8.28 1.24
C VAL A 77 -9.30 -8.53 2.29
N THR A 78 -8.99 -8.25 3.56
CA THR A 78 -10.01 -8.06 4.59
C THR A 78 -10.32 -6.57 4.71
N ALA A 79 -11.59 -6.24 4.93
CA ALA A 79 -12.01 -4.86 5.12
C ALA A 79 -13.18 -4.82 6.11
N ALA A 80 -13.42 -3.66 6.71
CA ALA A 80 -14.60 -3.45 7.53
C ALA A 80 -15.88 -3.57 6.68
N THR A 81 -17.01 -3.90 7.29
CA THR A 81 -18.29 -4.09 6.55
C THR A 81 -18.81 -2.81 5.88
N ASN A 82 -18.34 -1.65 6.32
CA ASN A 82 -18.64 -0.34 5.74
C ASN A 82 -17.47 0.19 4.89
N SER A 83 -16.48 -0.65 4.59
CA SER A 83 -15.35 -0.25 3.75
C SER A 83 -15.82 0.04 2.32
N PRO A 84 -15.26 1.07 1.67
CA PRO A 84 -15.49 1.34 0.25
C PRO A 84 -14.67 0.45 -0.70
N LEU A 85 -13.80 -0.45 -0.18
CA LEU A 85 -13.03 -1.42 -0.97
C LEU A 85 -13.86 -2.60 -1.47
#